data_AF-A0AAD9K546-F1
#
_entry.id   AF-A0AAD9K546-F1
#
_cell.length_a   1.000
_cell.length_b   1.000
_cell.length_c   1.000
_cell.angle_alpha   90.00
_cell.angle_beta   90.00
_cell.angle_gamma   90.00
#
_symmetry.space_group_name_H-M   'P 1'
#
loop_
_entity.id
_entity.type
_entity.pdbx_description
1 polymer ?
#
loop_
_entity_poly.entity_id
_entity_poly.type
_entity_poly.pdbx_seq_one_letter_code
_entity_poly.pdbx_strand_id
1 'polypeptide(L)'
;MAKLLNDIEEFFDERIRSFNVYKLETMGESHMVVSGIPEPIDDHSAEMADFALDLMKVTANYQLEDLPTGKLNLRIGIHSGM
;
A
#
# COMPACT_ATOMS: atom_id res chain seq x y z
N MET A 1 -9.33 -18.52 -1.70
CA MET A 1 -9.58 -17.29 -0.91
C MET A 1 -8.40 -16.94 0.00
N ALA A 2 -7.86 -17.87 0.79
CA ALA A 2 -6.67 -17.58 1.61
C ALA A 2 -5.42 -17.24 0.76
N LYS A 3 -5.18 -17.94 -0.35
CA LYS A 3 -4.03 -17.68 -1.24
C LYS A 3 -4.06 -16.27 -1.84
N LEU A 4 -5.17 -15.89 -2.48
CA LEU A 4 -5.39 -14.54 -3.01
C LEU A 4 -5.08 -13.42 -2.00
N LEU A 5 -5.56 -13.53 -0.75
CA LEU A 5 -5.31 -12.51 0.27
C LEU A 5 -3.83 -12.45 0.64
N ASN A 6 -3.17 -13.60 0.77
CA ASN A 6 -1.74 -13.66 1.06
C ASN A 6 -0.91 -13.06 -0.08
N ASP A 7 -1.24 -13.35 -1.34
CA ASP A 7 -0.55 -12.80 -2.50
C ASP A 7 -0.66 -11.26 -2.54
N ILE A 8 -1.83 -10.72 -2.18
CA ILE A 8 -2.06 -9.28 -2.07
C ILE A 8 -1.23 -8.68 -0.91
N GLU A 9 -1.23 -9.31 0.27
CA GLU A 9 -0.44 -8.86 1.42
C GLU A 9 1.06 -8.86 1.12
N GLU A 10 1.58 -9.92 0.50
CA GLU A 10 2.98 -10.00 0.08
C GLU A 10 3.33 -8.92 -0.94
N PHE A 11 2.44 -8.66 -1.91
CA PHE A 11 2.61 -7.59 -2.87
C PHE A 11 2.68 -6.21 -2.20
N PHE A 12 1.76 -5.90 -1.28
CA PHE A 12 1.81 -4.63 -0.53
C PHE A 12 3.07 -4.51 0.31
N ASP A 13 3.48 -5.57 1.00
CA ASP A 13 4.69 -5.58 1.81
C ASP A 13 5.95 -5.37 0.97
N GLU A 14 6.00 -5.90 -0.26
CA GLU A 14 7.07 -5.62 -1.22
C GLU A 14 7.12 -4.13 -1.60
N ARG A 15 5.96 -3.52 -1.89
CA ARG A 15 5.91 -2.09 -2.21
C ARG A 15 6.34 -1.25 -1.02
N ILE A 16 5.82 -1.53 0.18
CA ILE A 16 6.15 -0.80 1.42
C ILE A 16 7.66 -0.74 1.66
N ARG A 17 8.40 -1.84 1.41
CA ARG A 17 9.86 -1.89 1.57
C ARG A 17 10.63 -0.93 0.65
N SER A 18 10.01 -0.45 -0.41
CA SER A 18 10.64 0.49 -1.37
C SER A 18 10.49 1.95 -0.98
N PHE A 19 9.71 2.25 0.08
CA PHE A 19 9.41 3.60 0.54
C PHE A 19 9.72 3.73 2.04
N ASN A 20 9.91 4.96 2.51
CA ASN A 20 10.03 5.27 3.92
C ASN A 20 8.63 5.38 4.58
N VAL A 21 7.91 4.26 4.57
CA VAL A 21 6.59 4.12 5.18
C VAL A 21 6.56 2.91 6.11
N TYR A 22 5.83 3.06 7.20
CA TYR A 22 5.65 2.07 8.25
C TYR A 22 4.24 1.48 8.19
N LYS A 23 4.13 0.15 8.16
CA LYS A 23 2.86 -0.58 8.18
C LYS A 23 2.28 -0.56 9.59
N LEU A 24 1.04 -0.07 9.73
CA LEU A 24 0.25 -0.22 10.94
C LEU A 24 -0.57 -1.51 10.91
N GLU A 25 -1.18 -1.87 12.03
CA GLU A 25 -2.07 -3.03 12.11
C GLU A 25 -3.26 -2.90 11.14
N THR A 26 -3.49 -3.94 10.34
CA THR A 26 -4.58 -4.02 9.37
C THR A 26 -5.93 -4.18 10.09
N MET A 27 -6.95 -3.43 9.66
CA MET A 27 -8.33 -3.64 10.10
C MET A 27 -9.19 -4.15 8.93
N GLY A 28 -9.48 -5.45 8.91
CA GLY A 28 -10.26 -6.07 7.84
C GLY A 28 -9.52 -6.02 6.50
N GLU A 29 -10.15 -5.46 5.46
CA GLU A 29 -9.57 -5.29 4.12
C GLU A 29 -8.82 -3.96 3.95
N SER A 30 -8.67 -3.17 5.02
CA SER A 30 -8.01 -1.86 4.98
C SER A 30 -6.59 -1.96 5.52
N HIS A 31 -5.61 -1.67 4.65
CA HIS A 31 -4.21 -1.53 5.02
C HIS A 31 -3.90 -0.07 5.34
N MET A 32 -3.29 0.17 6.50
CA MET A 32 -2.90 1.51 6.93
C MET A 32 -1.38 1.60 7.02
N VAL A 33 -0.81 2.67 6.47
CA VAL A 33 0.62 2.96 6.51
C VAL A 33 0.83 4.42 6.93
N VAL A 34 1.98 4.71 7.52
CA VAL A 34 2.36 6.06 7.97
C VAL A 34 3.80 6.35 7.58
N SER A 35 4.12 7.59 7.20
CA SER A 35 5.50 8.03 6.95
C SER A 35 5.94 9.02 8.05
N GLY A 36 7.24 9.08 8.34
CA GLY A 36 7.80 9.96 9.37
C GLY A 36 7.70 9.42 10.81
N ILE A 37 7.49 8.11 10.97
CA ILE A 37 7.61 7.40 12.25
C ILE A 37 8.40 6.09 12.06
N PRO A 38 9.14 5.61 13.09
CA PRO A 38 9.37 6.27 14.38
C PRO A 38 10.33 7.46 14.29
N GLU A 39 11.15 7.54 13.24
CA GLU A 39 12.01 8.68 12.96
C GLU A 39 11.28 9.72 12.10
N PRO A 40 11.26 11.01 12.52
CA PRO A 40 10.64 12.07 11.74
C PRO A 40 11.42 12.33 10.45
N ILE A 41 10.68 12.60 9.37
CA ILE A 41 11.23 13.04 8.09
C ILE A 41 10.48 14.27 7.59
N ASP A 42 11.21 15.19 6.96
CA ASP A 42 10.66 16.48 6.51
C ASP A 42 9.66 16.32 5.35
N ASP A 43 9.81 15.26 4.57
CA ASP A 43 9.08 15.01 3.32
C ASP A 43 8.06 13.86 3.43
N HIS A 44 7.62 13.51 4.65
CA HIS A 44 6.69 12.39 4.89
C HIS A 44 5.40 12.44 4.05
N SER A 45 4.88 13.65 3.78
CA SER A 45 3.69 13.83 2.95
C SER A 45 3.96 13.52 1.47
N ALA A 46 5.16 13.85 0.98
CA ALA A 46 5.57 13.56 -0.39
C ALA A 46 5.83 12.06 -0.55
N GLU A 47 6.54 11.46 0.40
CA GLU A 47 6.78 10.02 0.46
C GLU A 47 5.47 9.21 0.43
N MET A 48 4.47 9.62 1.23
CA MET A 48 3.16 8.98 1.25
C MET A 48 2.39 9.16 -0.07
N ALA A 49 2.50 10.34 -0.69
CA ALA A 49 1.87 10.59 -2.00
C ALA A 49 2.53 9.74 -3.10
N ASP A 50 3.85 9.62 -3.10
CA ASP A 50 4.59 8.80 -4.06
C ASP A 50 4.29 7.32 -3.87
N PHE A 51 4.22 6.84 -2.63
CA PHE A 51 3.77 5.47 -2.33
C PHE A 51 2.35 5.19 -2.85
N ALA A 52 1.41 6.11 -2.63
CA ALA A 52 0.05 5.96 -3.12
C ALA A 52 -0.04 5.96 -4.66
N LEU A 53 0.70 6.86 -5.31
CA LEU A 53 0.78 6.92 -6.78
C LEU A 53 1.41 5.65 -7.36
N ASP A 54 2.45 5.15 -6.71
CA ASP A 54 3.12 3.92 -7.07
C ASP A 54 2.14 2.74 -6.99
N LEU A 55 1.48 2.53 -5.85
CA LEU A 55 0.47 1.50 -5.67
C LEU A 55 -0.59 1.55 -6.76
N MET A 56 -1.18 2.72 -7.04
CA MET A 56 -2.19 2.84 -8.10
C MET A 56 -1.66 2.42 -9.47
N LYS A 57 -0.40 2.75 -9.80
CA LYS A 57 0.22 2.39 -11.08
C LYS A 57 0.50 0.89 -11.18
N VAL A 58 1.06 0.28 -10.13
CA VAL A 58 1.35 -1.16 -10.16
C VAL A 58 0.08 -1.99 -10.13
N THR A 59 -0.92 -1.63 -9.32
CA THR A 59 -2.18 -2.40 -9.28
C THR A 59 -3.01 -2.28 -10.55
N ALA A 60 -2.89 -1.18 -11.30
CA ALA A 60 -3.57 -1.05 -12.60
C ALA A 60 -3.13 -2.11 -13.62
N ASN A 61 -1.91 -2.63 -13.49
CA ASN A 61 -1.34 -3.66 -14.37
C ASN A 61 -1.17 -5.03 -13.68
N TYR A 62 -1.50 -5.12 -12.40
CA TYR A 62 -1.33 -6.34 -11.63
C TYR A 62 -2.45 -7.34 -11.95
N GLN A 63 -2.07 -8.54 -12.41
CA GLN A 63 -2.97 -9.65 -12.62
C GLN A 63 -2.76 -10.69 -11.53
N LEU A 64 -3.81 -10.94 -10.78
CA LEU A 64 -3.83 -11.98 -9.77
C LEU A 64 -4.06 -13.33 -10.46
N GLU A 65 -3.21 -14.32 -10.20
CA GLU A 65 -3.36 -15.67 -10.76
C GLU A 65 -4.74 -16.27 -10.47
N ASP A 66 -5.22 -16.05 -9.24
CA ASP A 66 -6.52 -16.51 -8.76
C ASP A 66 -7.70 -15.66 -9.25
N LEU A 67 -7.44 -14.53 -9.94
CA LEU A 67 -8.45 -13.60 -10.46
C LEU A 67 -8.14 -13.16 -11.91
N PRO A 68 -8.08 -14.08 -12.89
CA PRO A 68 -7.52 -13.83 -14.22
C PRO A 68 -8.26 -12.79 -15.06
N THR A 69 -9.52 -12.49 -14.74
CA THR A 69 -10.32 -11.43 -15.41
C THR A 69 -10.61 -10.24 -14.50
N GLY A 70 -10.25 -10.33 -13.22
CA GLY A 70 -10.52 -9.28 -12.25
C GLY A 70 -9.32 -8.36 -12.08
N LYS A 71 -9.61 -7.08 -11.81
CA LYS A 71 -8.60 -6.08 -11.49
C LYS A 71 -8.64 -5.78 -10.00
N LEU A 72 -7.48 -5.60 -9.41
CA LEU A 72 -7.38 -5.07 -8.06
C LEU A 72 -7.72 -3.58 -8.10
N ASN A 73 -8.90 -3.23 -7.59
CA ASN A 73 -9.34 -1.84 -7.50
C ASN A 73 -9.00 -1.30 -6.11
N LEU A 74 -8.10 -0.34 -6.04
CA LEU A 74 -7.72 0.32 -4.79
C LEU A 74 -8.45 1.65 -4.62
N ARG A 75 -8.84 1.93 -3.37
CA ARG A 75 -9.22 3.28 -2.92
C ARG A 75 -8.22 3.70 -1.86
N ILE A 76 -7.51 4.79 -2.11
CA ILE A 76 -6.49 5.30 -1.21
C ILE A 76 -6.95 6.66 -0.67
N GLY A 77 -6.94 6.80 0.66
CA GLY A 77 -7.15 8.07 1.36
C GLY A 77 -5.86 8.48 2.05
N ILE A 78 -5.49 9.75 1.95
CA ILE A 78 -4.27 10.30 2.56
C ILE A 78 -4.68 11.48 3.44
N HIS A 79 -4.07 11.56 4.62
CA HIS A 79 -4.18 12.69 5.52
C HIS A 79 -2.81 12.98 6.12
N SER A 80 -2.49 14.25 6.34
CA SER A 80 -1.28 14.71 7.03
C SER A 80 -1.68 15.56 8.22
N GLY A 81 -0.97 15.38 9.34
CA GLY A 81 -1.20 16.10 10.59
C GLY A 81 0.11 16.35 11.34
N MET A 82 0.01 17.06 12.46
CA MET A 82 1.11 17.28 13.41
C MET A 82 1.11 16.24 14.51
#